data_AF-A0A937WC52-F1
#
_entry.id   AF-A0A937WC52-F1
#
_cell.length_a   1.000
_cell.length_b   1.000
_cell.length_c   1.000
_cell.angle_alpha   90.00
_cell.angle_beta   90.00
_cell.angle_gamma   90.00
#
_symmetry.space_group_name_H-M   'P 1'
#
loop_
_entity.id
_entity.type
_entity.pdbx_description
1 polymer ?
#
loop_
_entity_poly.entity_id
_entity_poly.type
_entity_poly.pdbx_seq_one_letter_code
_entity_poly.pdbx_strand_id
1 'polypeptide(L)' 'MNSIAIKKKTKLITNASGKTVEVILPYKIYQELLELKISLEIYEQEDVQQSIKSARKDMENGNTRVFQTMEEALEWLDK' A
#
# COMPACT_ATOMS: atom_id res chain seq x y z
N MET A 1 -2.31 -21.43 29.63
CA MET A 1 -1.04 -21.15 28.93
C MET A 1 -1.21 -19.84 28.16
N ASN A 2 -0.19 -18.98 28.21
CA ASN A 2 -0.24 -17.53 28.01
C ASN A 2 -0.50 -17.11 26.54
N SER A 3 -1.65 -16.51 26.25
CA SER A 3 -2.04 -16.02 24.91
C SER A 3 -1.44 -14.66 24.53
N ILE A 4 -0.54 -14.11 25.36
CA ILE A 4 0.06 -12.78 25.20
C ILE A 4 1.51 -12.88 24.68
N ALA A 5 1.83 -13.92 23.93
CA ALA A 5 2.95 -13.87 23.00
C ALA A 5 2.49 -13.04 21.79
N ILE A 6 2.26 -11.73 22.01
CA ILE A 6 2.15 -10.75 20.92
C ILE A 6 3.38 -11.03 20.06
N LYS A 7 3.18 -11.40 18.79
CA LYS A 7 4.23 -11.59 17.79
C LYS A 7 4.97 -10.26 17.59
N LYS A 8 5.84 -9.92 18.55
CA LYS A 8 6.63 -8.71 18.61
C LYS A 8 7.80 -8.92 17.66
N LYS A 9 7.80 -8.20 16.54
CA LYS A 9 8.96 -8.12 15.65
C LYS A 9 9.72 -6.85 16.03
N THR A 10 10.92 -7.03 16.53
CA THR A 10 11.84 -5.96 16.89
C THR A 10 12.35 -5.25 15.62
N LYS A 11 12.32 -3.90 15.60
CA LYS A 11 13.07 -3.08 14.64
C LYS A 11 14.03 -2.16 15.39
N LEU A 12 15.26 -2.05 14.89
CA LEU A 12 16.23 -1.06 15.35
C LEU A 12 16.02 0.23 14.55
N ILE A 13 15.81 1.35 15.23
CA ILE A 13 15.75 2.67 14.61
C ILE A 13 16.76 3.60 15.27
N THR A 14 17.26 4.59 14.52
CA THR A 14 18.08 5.65 15.09
C THR A 14 17.16 6.73 15.67
N ASN A 15 17.31 7.03 16.96
CA ASN A 15 16.54 8.09 17.60
C ASN A 15 17.08 9.48 17.22
N ALA A 16 16.39 10.55 17.65
CA ALA A 16 16.78 11.93 17.36
C ALA A 16 18.16 12.33 17.89
N SER A 17 18.71 11.59 18.85
CA SER A 17 20.08 11.80 19.37
C SER A 17 21.13 10.94 18.65
N GLY A 18 20.80 10.30 17.53
CA GLY A 18 21.73 9.45 16.78
C GLY A 18 21.97 8.06 17.38
N LYS A 19 21.27 7.67 18.45
CA LYS A 19 21.43 6.40 19.15
C LYS A 19 20.46 5.36 18.58
N THR A 20 20.97 4.17 18.27
CA THR A 20 20.14 3.03 17.87
C THR A 20 19.31 2.55 19.06
N VAL A 21 17.99 2.53 18.89
CA VAL A 21 17.02 2.07 19.88
C VAL A 21 16.16 0.94 19.32
N GLU A 22 15.83 -0.01 20.18
CA GLU A 22 14.95 -1.11 19.87
C GLU A 22 13.49 -0.68 20.00
N VAL A 23 12.71 -0.81 18.93
CA VAL A 23 11.28 -0.52 18.93
C VAL A 23 10.50 -1.80 18.73
N ILE A 24 9.58 -2.03 19.66
CA ILE A 24 8.61 -3.13 19.61
C ILE A 24 7.35 -2.60 18.95
N LEU A 25 7.09 -3.04 17.71
CA LEU A 25 5.83 -2.72 17.04
C LEU A 25 4.73 -3.69 17.51
N PRO A 26 3.54 -3.17 17.90
CA PRO A 26 2.35 -4.00 18.00
C PRO A 26 2.10 -4.70 16.66
N TYR A 27 1.67 -5.97 16.71
CA TYR A 27 1.59 -6.82 15.52
C TYR A 27 0.75 -6.20 14.38
N LYS A 28 -0.38 -5.58 14.71
CA LYS A 28 -1.25 -4.88 13.74
C LYS A 28 -0.51 -3.75 13.01
N ILE A 29 0.20 -2.90 13.76
CA ILE A 29 0.97 -1.79 13.20
C ILE A 29 2.11 -2.30 12.30
N TYR A 30 2.72 -3.43 12.67
CA TYR A 30 3.71 -4.07 11.80
C TYR A 30 3.12 -4.56 10.48
N GLN A 31 1.91 -5.14 10.49
CA GLN A 31 1.23 -5.57 9.27
C GLN A 31 0.90 -4.39 8.37
N GLU A 32 0.31 -3.32 8.91
CA GLU A 32 0.02 -2.09 8.16
C GLU A 32 1.29 -1.49 7.56
N LEU A 33 2.40 -1.47 8.31
CA LEU A 33 3.69 -0.99 7.81
C LEU A 33 4.23 -1.86 6.66
N LEU A 34 4.00 -3.17 6.72
CA LEU A 34 4.43 -4.10 5.67
C LEU A 34 3.60 -3.90 4.40
N GLU A 35 2.28 -3.77 4.53
CA GLU A 35 1.36 -3.46 3.43
C GLU A 35 1.72 -2.13 2.77
N LEU A 36 2.04 -1.11 3.57
CA LEU A 36 2.47 0.20 3.06
C LEU A 36 3.79 0.09 2.29
N LYS A 37 4.76 -0.68 2.80
CA LYS A 37 6.05 -0.89 2.11
C LYS A 37 5.85 -1.58 0.76
N ILE A 38 5.03 -2.64 0.72
CA ILE A 38 4.71 -3.34 -0.53
C ILE A 38 4.00 -2.39 -1.50
N SER A 39 3.03 -1.61 -1.02
CA SER A 39 2.31 -0.64 -1.84
C SER A 39 3.24 0.43 -2.42
N LEU A 40 4.21 0.90 -1.62
CA LEU A 40 5.23 1.85 -2.07
C LEU A 40 6.15 1.23 -3.13
N GLU A 41 6.61 -0.01 -2.91
CA GLU A 41 7.44 -0.73 -3.87
C GLU A 41 6.72 -0.89 -5.22
N ILE A 42 5.42 -1.22 -5.22
CA ILE A 42 4.60 -1.29 -6.44
C ILE A 42 4.43 0.10 -7.05
N TYR A 43 4.13 1.11 -6.24
CA TYR A 43 3.97 2.49 -6.72
C TYR A 43 5.24 2.99 -7.41
N GLU A 44 6.43 2.69 -6.89
CA GLU A 44 7.71 3.14 -7.45
C GLU A 44 8.10 2.45 -8.78
N GLN A 45 7.38 1.40 -9.20
CA GLN A 45 7.66 0.74 -10.48
C GLN A 45 7.36 1.67 -11.66
N GLU A 46 8.23 1.65 -12.68
CA GLU A 46 8.15 2.58 -13.81
C GLU A 46 6.86 2.38 -14.62
N ASP A 47 6.47 1.13 -14.87
CA ASP A 47 5.23 0.77 -15.56
C ASP A 47 3.98 1.25 -14.81
N VAL A 48 3.98 1.13 -13.48
CA VAL A 48 2.92 1.65 -12.61
C VAL A 48 2.84 3.17 -12.69
N GLN A 49 3.98 3.87 -12.62
CA GLN A 49 4.03 5.33 -12.77
C GLN A 49 3.52 5.79 -14.14
N GLN A 50 3.89 5.10 -15.22
CA GLN A 50 3.38 5.39 -16.58
C GLN A 50 1.87 5.13 -16.69
N SER A 51 1.39 4.05 -16.07
CA SER A 51 -0.04 3.73 -16.03
C SER A 51 -0.85 4.80 -15.30
N ILE A 52 -0.36 5.26 -14.13
CA ILE A 52 -0.98 6.36 -13.37
C ILE A 52 -0.98 7.65 -14.18
N LYS A 53 0.13 7.97 -14.84
CA LYS A 53 0.24 9.18 -15.68
C LYS A 53 -0.76 9.15 -16.84
N SER A 54 -0.90 8.00 -17.50
CA SER A 54 -1.84 7.80 -18.61
C SER A 54 -3.28 7.93 -18.12
N ALA A 55 -3.62 7.25 -17.02
CA ALA A 55 -4.96 7.34 -16.43
C ALA A 55 -5.34 8.76 -16.00
N ARG A 56 -4.40 9.55 -15.46
CA ARG A 56 -4.65 10.98 -15.15
C ARG A 56 -4.95 11.79 -16.40
N LYS A 57 -4.18 11.58 -17.47
CA LYS A 57 -4.41 12.24 -18.75
C LYS A 57 -5.76 11.87 -19.35
N ASP A 58 -6.16 10.61 -19.24
CA ASP A 58 -7.48 10.17 -19.67
C ASP A 58 -8.60 10.83 -18.87
N MET A 59 -8.42 10.97 -17.56
CA MET A 59 -9.34 11.72 -16.69
C MET A 59 -9.48 13.18 -17.11
N GLU A 60 -8.38 13.88 -17.36
CA GLU A 60 -8.37 15.28 -17.80
C GLU A 60 -9.04 15.47 -19.17
N ASN A 61 -8.89 14.50 -20.07
CA ASN A 61 -9.50 14.54 -21.41
C ASN A 61 -10.97 14.07 -21.41
N GLY A 62 -11.52 13.65 -20.27
CA GLY A 62 -12.87 13.09 -20.19
C GLY A 62 -12.99 11.67 -20.73
N ASN A 63 -11.86 10.99 -20.99
CA ASN A 63 -11.80 9.56 -21.37
C ASN A 63 -12.02 8.68 -20.13
N THR A 64 -13.12 8.88 -19.44
CA THR A 64 -13.49 8.12 -18.23
C THR A 64 -14.81 7.43 -18.44
N ARG A 65 -14.92 6.23 -17.87
CA ARG A 65 -16.17 5.49 -17.84
C ARG A 65 -16.56 5.27 -16.39
N VAL A 66 -17.79 5.66 -16.08
CA VAL A 66 -18.37 5.47 -14.76
C VAL A 66 -19.37 4.33 -14.88
N PHE A 67 -19.25 3.38 -13.96
CA PHE A 67 -20.18 2.26 -13.81
C PHE A 67 -20.98 2.48 -12.53
N GLN A 68 -22.27 2.13 -12.54
CA GLN A 68 -23.10 2.28 -11.35
C GLN A 68 -22.92 1.11 -10.38
N THR A 69 -22.54 -0.05 -10.92
CA THR A 69 -22.28 -1.28 -10.16
C THR A 69 -20.94 -1.91 -10.53
N MET A 70 -20.45 -2.78 -9.66
CA MET A 70 -19.24 -3.55 -9.95
C MET A 70 -19.48 -4.55 -11.08
N GLU A 71 -20.67 -5.16 -11.14
CA GLU A 71 -21.05 -6.10 -12.18
C GLU A 71 -20.96 -5.47 -13.58
N GLU A 72 -21.43 -4.23 -13.74
CA GLU A 72 -21.32 -3.49 -15.01
C GLU A 72 -19.86 -3.24 -15.43
N ALA A 73 -18.98 -2.99 -14.46
CA ALA A 73 -17.56 -2.79 -14.72
C ALA A 73 -16.88 -4.10 -15.15
N LEU A 74 -17.23 -5.22 -14.50
CA LEU A 74 -16.71 -6.55 -14.83
C LEU A 74 -17.15 -7.01 -16.23
N GLU A 75 -18.43 -6.86 -16.57
CA GLU A 75 -18.94 -7.20 -17.90
C GLU A 75 -18.28 -6.40 -19.03
N TRP A 76 -17.82 -5.18 -18.74
CA TRP A 76 -17.08 -4.37 -19.70
C TRP A 76 -15.62 -4.81 -19.84
N LEU A 77 -14.98 -5.26 -18.76
CA LEU A 77 -13.60 -5.78 -18.79
C LEU A 77 -13.47 -7.13 -19.51
N ASP A 78 -14.53 -7.95 -19.45
CA ASP A 78 -14.57 -9.26 -20.13
C ASP A 78 -14.82 -9.17 -21.65
N LYS A 79 -15.14 -7.98 -22.17
CA LYS A 79 -15.35 -7.72 -23.61
C LYS A 79 -14.10 -7.26 -24.32
#